data_AF-A0A5M6D9Z2-F1
#
_entry.id   AF-A0A5M6D9Z2-F1
#
_cell.length_a   1.000
_cell.length_b   1.000
_cell.length_c   1.000
_cell.angle_alpha   90.00
_cell.angle_beta   90.00
_cell.angle_gamma   90.00
#
_symmetry.space_group_name_H-M   'P 1'
#
loop_
_entity.id
_entity.type
_entity.pdbx_description
1 polymer ?
#
loop_
_entity_poly.entity_id
_entity_poly.type
_entity_poly.pdbx_seq_one_letter_code
_entity_poly.pdbx_strand_id
1 'polypeptide(L)'
;MSFEITEVADGRIIEVDLTGKLTKEAYEQFVPLTEQRIKQFGKVRFLVLMHDFHGWEAGALWEDIKFDVKHFRDIERLAIVGESKWEKGMSVFCKPFTTATVRYFDHTQIDEARKWISEDS
;
A
#
# COMPACT_ATOMS: atom_id res chain seq x y z
N MET A 1 3.95 13.33 -9.55
CA MET A 1 4.04 12.05 -8.83
C MET A 1 4.28 10.98 -9.86
N SER A 2 5.28 10.13 -9.66
CA SER A 2 5.42 8.87 -10.41
C SER A 2 5.02 7.76 -9.46
N PHE A 3 4.00 7.00 -9.83
CA PHE A 3 3.73 5.72 -9.19
C PHE A 3 3.84 4.64 -10.25
N GLU A 4 4.55 3.58 -9.91
CA GLU A 4 4.67 2.40 -10.75
C GLU A 4 4.02 1.24 -10.01
N ILE A 5 3.18 0.48 -10.72
CA ILE A 5 2.53 -0.70 -10.16
C ILE A 5 3.13 -1.91 -10.83
N THR A 6 3.75 -2.75 -10.03
CA THR A 6 4.31 -4.02 -10.46
C THR A 6 3.50 -5.15 -9.84
N GLU A 7 2.98 -6.03 -10.67
CA GLU A 7 2.23 -7.20 -10.20
C GLU A 7 3.18 -8.37 -9.99
N VAL A 8 3.11 -8.97 -8.80
CA VAL A 8 3.99 -10.07 -8.37
C VAL A 8 3.13 -11.26 -7.92
N ALA A 9 3.67 -12.47 -8.04
CA ALA A 9 3.00 -13.72 -7.65
C ALA A 9 1.59 -13.87 -8.25
N ASP A 10 1.53 -13.91 -9.59
CA ASP A 10 0.30 -14.08 -10.37
C ASP A 10 -0.79 -13.01 -10.12
N GLY A 11 -0.41 -11.84 -9.58
CA GLY A 11 -1.33 -10.72 -9.32
C GLY A 11 -1.99 -10.75 -7.94
N ARG A 12 -1.59 -11.68 -7.06
CA ARG A 12 -2.00 -11.69 -5.65
C ARG A 12 -1.22 -10.68 -4.81
N ILE A 13 0.01 -10.37 -5.21
CA ILE A 13 0.86 -9.36 -4.57
C ILE A 13 0.93 -8.16 -5.51
N ILE A 14 0.54 -6.99 -5.01
CA ILE A 14 0.61 -5.74 -5.73
C ILE A 14 1.75 -4.93 -5.13
N GLU A 15 2.84 -4.80 -5.88
CA GLU A 15 3.96 -3.94 -5.54
C GLU A 15 3.71 -2.54 -6.10
N VAL A 16 3.84 -1.52 -5.26
CA VAL A 16 3.55 -0.13 -5.60
C VAL A 16 4.75 0.72 -5.23
N ASP A 17 5.45 1.21 -6.24
CA ASP A 17 6.52 2.18 -6.08
C ASP A 17 5.92 3.59 -6.06
N LEU A 18 6.11 4.30 -4.95
CA LEU A 18 5.62 5.65 -4.74
C LEU A 18 6.83 6.59 -4.64
N THR A 19 6.86 7.58 -5.54
CA THR A 19 7.87 8.66 -5.50
C THR A 19 7.23 10.05 -5.43
N GLY A 20 7.79 10.91 -4.58
CA GLY A 20 7.30 12.27 -4.38
C GLY A 20 6.05 12.32 -3.49
N LYS A 21 4.99 12.97 -3.96
CA LYS A 21 3.78 13.27 -3.18
C LYS A 21 2.58 12.49 -3.69
N LEU A 22 1.85 11.80 -2.81
CA LEU A 22 0.60 11.11 -3.19
C LEU A 22 -0.45 12.14 -3.60
N THR A 23 -0.90 12.09 -4.86
CA THR A 23 -1.96 12.94 -5.41
C THR A 23 -3.27 12.18 -5.57
N LYS A 24 -4.38 12.91 -5.75
CA LYS A 24 -5.72 12.34 -5.92
C LYS A 24 -5.83 11.48 -7.17
N GLU A 25 -5.24 11.93 -8.26
CA GLU A 25 -5.30 11.26 -9.56
C GLU A 25 -4.62 9.88 -9.52
N ALA A 26 -3.50 9.77 -8.79
CA ALA A 26 -2.83 8.49 -8.60
C ALA A 26 -3.68 7.52 -7.77
N TYR A 27 -4.38 8.04 -6.75
CA TYR A 27 -5.28 7.24 -5.95
C TYR A 27 -6.49 6.74 -6.76
N GLU A 28 -7.11 7.61 -7.56
CA GLU A 28 -8.23 7.27 -8.45
C GLU A 28 -7.86 6.22 -9.51
N GLN A 29 -6.58 6.12 -9.89
CA GLN A 29 -6.09 5.05 -10.77
C GLN A 29 -5.79 3.75 -10.02
N PHE A 30 -5.33 3.85 -8.77
CA PHE A 30 -4.95 2.72 -7.94
C PHE A 30 -6.15 1.92 -7.39
N VAL A 31 -7.22 2.61 -6.99
CA VAL A 31 -8.45 2.00 -6.43
C VAL A 31 -9.08 0.98 -7.39
N PRO A 32 -9.44 1.31 -8.65
CA PRO A 32 -10.11 0.37 -9.54
C PRO A 32 -9.23 -0.84 -9.89
N LEU A 33 -7.90 -0.67 -9.97
CA LEU A 33 -6.97 -1.78 -10.15
C LEU A 33 -7.03 -2.74 -8.95
N THR A 34 -6.96 -2.18 -7.74
CA THR A 34 -7.08 -2.95 -6.50
C THR A 34 -8.41 -3.71 -6.43
N GLU A 35 -9.52 -3.06 -6.73
CA GLU A 35 -10.84 -3.70 -6.76
C GLU A 35 -10.91 -4.85 -7.76
N GLN A 36 -10.33 -4.68 -8.95
CA GLN A 36 -10.29 -5.72 -9.98
C GLN A 36 -9.54 -6.96 -9.49
N ARG A 37 -8.41 -6.76 -8.78
CA ARG A 37 -7.61 -7.85 -8.23
C ARG A 37 -8.31 -8.52 -7.05
N ILE A 38 -8.96 -7.76 -6.18
CA ILE A 38 -9.78 -8.31 -5.09
C ILE A 38 -10.93 -9.15 -5.66
N LYS A 39 -11.62 -8.69 -6.71
CA LYS A 39 -12.67 -9.48 -7.38
C LYS A 39 -12.14 -10.76 -8.01
N GLN A 40 -10.89 -10.76 -8.49
CA GLN A 40 -10.27 -11.91 -9.16
C GLN A 40 -9.70 -12.94 -8.17
N PHE A 41 -9.06 -12.49 -7.09
CA PHE A 41 -8.32 -13.36 -6.17
C PHE A 41 -8.96 -13.50 -4.77
N GLY A 42 -10.01 -12.73 -4.50
CA GLY A 42 -10.68 -12.67 -3.20
C GLY A 42 -9.88 -11.85 -2.18
N LYS A 43 -8.64 -12.27 -1.89
CA LYS A 43 -7.72 -11.52 -1.02
C LYS A 43 -6.45 -11.14 -1.76
N VAL A 44 -5.94 -9.96 -1.43
CA VAL A 44 -4.71 -9.42 -2.01
C VAL A 44 -3.72 -9.02 -0.91
N ARG A 45 -2.44 -8.94 -1.31
CA ARG A 45 -1.35 -8.47 -0.47
C ARG A 45 -0.69 -7.28 -1.14
N PHE A 46 -0.30 -6.29 -0.35
CA PHE A 46 0.32 -5.06 -0.84
C PHE A 46 1.75 -4.92 -0.36
N LEU A 47 2.63 -4.53 -1.26
CA LEU A 47 3.99 -4.10 -0.96
C LEU A 47 4.14 -2.67 -1.46
N VAL A 48 4.30 -1.72 -0.56
CA VAL A 48 4.41 -0.30 -0.90
C VAL A 48 5.85 0.14 -0.68
N LEU A 49 6.54 0.51 -1.75
CA LEU A 49 7.90 1.02 -1.75
C LEU A 49 7.84 2.55 -1.84
N MET A 50 8.20 3.24 -0.76
CA MET A 50 8.23 4.70 -0.69
C MET A 50 9.66 5.19 -0.85
N HIS A 51 9.93 5.79 -2.01
CA HIS A 51 11.22 6.40 -2.34
C HIS A 51 11.06 7.91 -2.45
N ASP A 52 11.83 8.70 -1.70
CA ASP A 52 11.72 10.16 -1.69
C ASP A 52 10.27 10.66 -1.49
N PHE A 53 9.55 10.01 -0.57
CA PHE A 53 8.14 10.31 -0.30
C PHE A 53 8.03 11.57 0.55
N HIS A 54 7.33 12.59 0.04
CA HIS A 54 7.18 13.91 0.67
C HIS A 54 5.83 14.10 1.37
N GLY A 55 5.05 13.01 1.48
CA GLY A 55 3.74 13.01 2.12
C GLY A 55 2.58 13.06 1.13
N TRP A 56 1.40 13.35 1.64
CA TRP A 56 0.15 13.43 0.91
C TRP A 56 -0.26 14.88 0.65
N GLU A 57 -0.96 15.10 -0.45
CA GLU A 57 -1.65 16.37 -0.67
C GLU A 57 -2.84 16.49 0.30
N ALA A 58 -2.76 17.50 1.19
CA ALA A 58 -3.55 17.57 2.41
C ALA A 58 -5.07 17.65 2.14
N GLY A 59 -5.84 16.96 3.00
CA GLY A 59 -7.28 17.14 3.16
C GLY A 59 -8.14 16.11 2.43
N ALA A 60 -8.31 16.30 1.11
CA ALA A 60 -9.31 15.56 0.33
C ALA A 60 -9.00 14.07 0.16
N LEU A 61 -7.72 13.72 -0.02
CA LEU A 61 -7.27 12.33 -0.15
C LEU A 61 -7.64 11.49 1.08
N TRP A 62 -7.51 12.04 2.28
CA TRP A 62 -7.76 11.28 3.51
C TRP A 62 -9.23 10.97 3.73
N GLU A 63 -10.11 11.91 3.39
CA GLU A 63 -11.56 11.71 3.49
C GLU A 63 -12.05 10.75 2.41
N ASP A 64 -11.58 10.89 1.17
CA ASP A 64 -11.93 9.98 0.08
C ASP A 64 -11.40 8.55 0.35
N ILE A 65 -10.18 8.40 0.88
CA ILE A 65 -9.61 7.11 1.30
C ILE A 65 -10.51 6.44 2.33
N LYS A 66 -10.94 7.17 3.37
CA LYS A 66 -11.83 6.67 4.44
C LYS A 66 -13.18 6.15 3.93
N PHE A 67 -13.70 6.71 2.85
CA PHE A 67 -14.97 6.30 2.25
C PHE A 67 -14.83 5.08 1.32
N ASP A 68 -13.69 4.92 0.66
CA ASP A 68 -13.38 3.77 -0.22
C ASP A 68 -12.90 2.50 0.53
N VAL A 69 -12.82 2.54 1.87
CA VAL A 69 -12.27 1.45 2.72
C VAL A 69 -13.10 0.16 2.70
N LYS A 70 -14.19 0.06 1.94
CA LYS A 70 -15.02 -1.16 1.86
C LYS A 70 -14.22 -2.42 1.51
N HIS A 71 -13.11 -2.27 0.79
CA HIS A 71 -12.26 -3.36 0.29
C HIS A 71 -11.04 -3.68 1.17
N PHE A 72 -10.77 -2.93 2.24
CA PHE A 72 -9.60 -3.19 3.09
C PHE A 72 -9.73 -4.46 3.95
N ARG A 73 -10.94 -5.02 4.08
CA ARG A 73 -11.15 -6.34 4.71
C ARG A 73 -10.60 -7.48 3.86
N ASP A 74 -10.44 -7.24 2.57
CA ASP A 74 -9.91 -8.19 1.58
C ASP A 74 -8.38 -8.09 1.44
N ILE A 75 -7.76 -7.14 2.16
CA ILE A 75 -6.30 -7.04 2.26
C ILE A 75 -5.83 -7.94 3.39
N GLU A 76 -4.97 -8.90 3.06
CA GLU A 76 -4.44 -9.86 4.05
C GLU A 76 -3.17 -9.34 4.73
N ARG A 77 -2.28 -8.75 3.94
CA ARG A 77 -0.99 -8.22 4.39
C ARG A 77 -0.64 -6.94 3.66
N LEU A 78 0.02 -6.05 4.38
CA LEU A 78 0.55 -4.78 3.88
C LEU A 78 1.98 -4.62 4.36
N ALA A 79 2.94 -4.75 3.46
CA ALA A 79 4.33 -4.42 3.69
C ALA A 79 4.58 -2.99 3.21
N ILE A 80 5.20 -2.18 4.07
CA ILE A 80 5.54 -0.80 3.77
C ILE A 80 7.04 -0.64 3.92
N VAL A 81 7.71 -0.25 2.84
CA VAL A 81 9.14 -0.02 2.80
C VAL A 81 9.39 1.47 2.59
N GLY A 82 10.17 2.10 3.46
CA GLY A 82 10.48 3.53 3.32
C GLY A 82 11.39 4.04 4.42
N GLU A 83 11.59 5.36 4.45
CA GLU A 83 12.38 6.01 5.52
C GLU A 83 11.66 5.94 6.88
N SER A 84 12.42 5.75 7.96
CA SER A 84 11.88 5.62 9.33
C SER A 84 11.01 6.80 9.80
N LYS A 85 11.14 7.97 9.15
CA LYS A 85 10.31 9.15 9.42
C LYS A 85 8.82 8.89 9.14
N TRP A 86 8.52 8.00 8.19
CA TRP A 86 7.16 7.67 7.79
C TRP A 86 6.53 6.53 8.59
N GLU A 87 7.31 5.75 9.34
CA GLU A 87 6.82 4.64 10.18
C GLU A 87 5.76 5.11 11.20
N LYS A 88 6.01 6.24 11.87
CA LYS A 88 5.06 6.81 12.85
C LYS A 88 3.82 7.39 12.18
N GLY A 89 3.96 8.06 11.04
CA GLY A 89 2.83 8.63 10.30
C GLY A 89 1.92 7.55 9.73
N MET A 90 2.51 6.54 9.11
CA MET A 90 1.80 5.42 8.51
C MET A 90 1.22 4.47 9.55
N SER A 91 1.89 4.21 10.68
CA SER A 91 1.32 3.33 11.72
C SER A 91 0.04 3.90 12.33
N VAL A 92 -0.05 5.22 12.49
CA VAL A 92 -1.28 5.92 12.88
C VAL A 92 -2.31 5.87 11.76
N PHE A 93 -1.88 6.03 10.51
CA PHE A 93 -2.73 5.94 9.33
C PHE A 93 -3.32 4.54 9.12
N CYS A 94 -2.59 3.46 9.39
CA CYS A 94 -3.07 2.10 9.14
C CYS A 94 -3.85 1.52 10.32
N LYS A 95 -3.62 1.98 11.56
CA LYS A 95 -4.22 1.43 12.79
C LYS A 95 -5.76 1.33 12.77
N PRO A 96 -6.50 2.34 12.27
CA PRO A 96 -7.97 2.26 12.23
C PRO A 96 -8.55 1.51 11.02
N PHE A 97 -7.76 1.28 9.96
CA PHE A 97 -8.32 1.10 8.61
C PHE A 97 -8.22 -0.31 8.04
N THR A 98 -7.64 -1.26 8.76
CA THR A 98 -7.38 -2.59 8.18
C THR A 98 -7.30 -3.69 9.24
N THR A 99 -7.90 -4.85 8.97
CA THR A 99 -7.62 -6.13 9.66
C THR A 99 -6.36 -6.83 9.14
N ALA A 100 -5.76 -6.29 8.07
CA ALA A 100 -4.52 -6.79 7.50
C ALA A 100 -3.37 -6.69 8.49
N THR A 101 -2.45 -7.63 8.39
CA THR A 101 -1.19 -7.53 9.12
C THR A 101 -0.33 -6.49 8.40
N VAL A 102 0.01 -5.41 9.10
CA VAL A 102 0.83 -4.33 8.56
C VAL A 102 2.24 -4.42 9.13
N ARG A 103 3.26 -4.39 8.27
CA ARG A 103 4.66 -4.41 8.68
C ARG A 103 5.47 -3.34 7.96
N TYR A 104 6.29 -2.64 8.73
CA TYR A 104 7.20 -1.62 8.24
C TYR A 104 8.61 -2.20 8.09
N PHE A 105 9.29 -1.76 7.05
CA PHE A 105 10.66 -2.12 6.72
C PHE A 105 11.40 -0.84 6.33
N ASP A 106 12.66 -0.76 6.71
CA ASP A 106 13.51 0.32 6.20
C ASP A 106 13.79 0.14 4.71
N HIS A 107 14.09 1.22 3.98
CA HIS A 107 14.47 1.18 2.56
C HIS A 107 15.63 0.21 2.25
N THR A 108 16.52 -0.07 3.20
CA THR A 108 17.59 -1.08 3.05
C THR A 108 17.08 -2.53 3.13
N GLN A 109 15.82 -2.73 3.56
CA GLN A 109 15.21 -4.03 3.83
C GLN A 109 14.13 -4.40 2.80
N ILE A 110 14.18 -3.88 1.57
CA ILE A 110 13.24 -4.20 0.49
C ILE A 110 13.13 -5.72 0.26
N ASP A 111 14.27 -6.42 0.27
CA ASP A 111 14.30 -7.88 0.07
C ASP A 111 13.61 -8.64 1.20
N GLU A 112 13.71 -8.16 2.43
CA GLU A 112 13.00 -8.75 3.59
C GLU A 112 11.48 -8.52 3.47
N ALA A 113 11.08 -7.33 3.01
CA ALA A 113 9.68 -7.01 2.78
C ALA A 113 9.04 -7.88 1.69
N ARG A 114 9.76 -8.07 0.57
CA ARG A 114 9.35 -8.96 -0.54
C ARG A 114 9.23 -10.42 -0.10
N LYS A 115 10.14 -10.90 0.75
CA LYS A 115 10.03 -12.24 1.33
C LYS A 115 8.79 -12.35 2.22
N TRP A 116 8.64 -11.44 3.17
CA TRP A 116 7.56 -11.49 4.15
C TRP A 116 6.15 -11.38 3.52
N ILE A 117 5.99 -10.56 2.47
CA ILE A 117 4.71 -10.44 1.77
C ILE A 117 4.38 -11.69 0.93
N SER A 118 5.41 -12.39 0.48
CA SER A 118 5.28 -13.63 -0.31
C SER A 118 5.13 -14.88 0.55
N GLU A 119 5.42 -14.82 1.84
CA GLU A 119 5.18 -15.94 2.77
C GLU A 119 3.69 -16.28 2.83
N ASP A 120 3.33 -17.47 2.35
CA ASP A 120 2.04 -18.09 2.66
C ASP A 120 2.07 -18.53 4.13
N SER A 121 1.21 -17.93 4.97
CA SER A 121 0.90 -18.47 6.30
C SER A 121 -0.53 -18.96 6.34
#